data_AF-A0A7K0FHI3-F1
#
_entry.id   AF-A0A7K0FHI3-F1
#
_cell.length_a   1.000
_cell.length_b   1.000
_cell.length_c   1.000
_cell.angle_alpha   90.00
_cell.angle_beta   90.00
_cell.angle_gamma   90.00
#
_symmetry.space_group_name_H-M   'P 1'
#
loop_
_entity.id
_entity.type
_entity.pdbx_description
1 polymer ?
#
loop_
_entity_poly.entity_id
_entity_poly.type
_entity_poly.pdbx_seq_one_letter_code
_entity_poly.pdbx_strand_id
1 'polypeptide(L)'
;MKFIKKKLTIMDYTFFKIGFELNLITKEELISFSEKEIESNCQDYDFHLDIISLSKDSDSIKFIEIFNGFNSAVEKEMFFKVHPVFINFIFRERDWFKQVNLILRYYNFFSLYLDETDYEFWSRLKDDFSLRRDGFVGCMEMPTEMISHFNKELEKKFSGTFFENLITCLQQ
;
A
#
# COMPACT_ATOMS: atom_id res chain seq x y z
N MET A 1 19.02 -14.40 -6.21
CA MET A 1 18.60 -13.19 -5.46
C MET A 1 19.39 -13.20 -4.16
N LYS A 2 20.21 -12.17 -3.87
CA LYS A 2 20.96 -12.08 -2.61
C LYS A 2 20.05 -11.39 -1.59
N PHE A 3 19.64 -12.10 -0.54
CA PHE A 3 18.78 -11.57 0.51
C PHE A 3 19.59 -10.81 1.57
N ILE A 4 18.87 -9.96 2.29
CA ILE A 4 19.39 -8.81 3.00
C ILE A 4 19.94 -9.26 4.36
N LYS A 5 21.25 -9.08 4.62
CA LYS A 5 21.80 -9.21 5.99
C LYS A 5 21.53 -7.97 6.87
N LYS A 6 20.82 -6.98 6.34
CA LYS A 6 20.53 -5.68 6.98
C LYS A 6 19.34 -5.84 7.91
N LYS A 7 19.43 -5.15 9.05
CA LYS A 7 18.29 -4.94 9.94
C LYS A 7 17.25 -4.05 9.24
N LEU A 8 16.01 -4.47 9.21
CA LEU A 8 14.87 -3.63 8.84
C LEU A 8 14.78 -2.46 9.81
N THR A 9 14.46 -1.31 9.25
CA THR A 9 14.23 -0.08 9.99
C THR A 9 12.75 0.04 10.36
N ILE A 10 12.45 0.92 11.32
CA ILE A 10 11.07 1.31 11.67
C ILE A 10 10.28 1.79 10.43
N MET A 11 10.96 2.49 9.53
CA MET A 11 10.38 2.95 8.27
C MET A 11 9.97 1.76 7.38
N ASP A 12 10.79 0.70 7.33
CA ASP A 12 10.52 -0.48 6.51
C ASP A 12 9.28 -1.24 7.02
N TYR A 13 9.15 -1.41 8.33
CA TYR A 13 7.95 -2.01 8.94
C TYR A 13 6.68 -1.20 8.66
N THR A 14 6.79 0.13 8.74
CA THR A 14 5.68 1.03 8.42
C THR A 14 5.29 0.93 6.95
N PHE A 15 6.27 0.75 6.07
CA PHE A 15 6.04 0.52 4.65
C PHE A 15 5.31 -0.80 4.38
N PHE A 16 5.74 -1.90 5.02
CA PHE A 16 5.04 -3.19 4.95
C PHE A 16 3.60 -3.09 5.46
N LYS A 17 3.39 -2.40 6.58
CA LYS A 17 2.05 -2.16 7.14
C LYS A 17 1.13 -1.46 6.16
N ILE A 18 1.57 -0.33 5.60
CA ILE A 18 0.78 0.44 4.63
C ILE A 18 0.47 -0.42 3.40
N GLY A 19 1.48 -1.11 2.86
CA GLY A 19 1.30 -2.01 1.72
C GLY A 19 0.27 -3.11 2.01
N PHE A 20 0.30 -3.70 3.20
CA PHE A 20 -0.65 -4.73 3.61
C PHE A 20 -2.07 -4.18 3.83
N GLU A 21 -2.23 -3.03 4.50
CA GLU A 21 -3.54 -2.41 4.75
C GLU A 21 -4.23 -1.89 3.47
N LEU A 22 -3.43 -1.54 2.45
CA LEU A 22 -3.87 -1.20 1.11
C LEU A 22 -4.04 -2.42 0.19
N ASN A 23 -3.94 -3.66 0.71
CA ASN A 23 -4.00 -4.91 -0.05
C ASN A 23 -3.02 -4.97 -1.24
N LEU A 24 -1.92 -4.23 -1.15
CA LEU A 24 -0.84 -4.23 -2.14
C LEU A 24 0.16 -5.37 -1.87
N ILE A 25 0.18 -5.88 -0.63
CA ILE A 25 0.91 -7.08 -0.22
C ILE A 25 -0.08 -8.10 0.31
N THR A 26 0.02 -9.32 -0.20
CA THR A 26 -0.76 -10.47 0.27
C THR A 26 -0.14 -11.12 1.50
N LYS A 27 -0.92 -11.93 2.23
CA LYS A 27 -0.40 -12.71 3.37
C LYS A 27 0.67 -13.70 2.92
N GLU A 28 0.44 -14.31 1.77
CA GLU A 28 1.36 -15.23 1.09
C GLU A 28 2.71 -14.59 0.83
N GLU A 29 2.72 -13.35 0.32
CA GLU A 29 3.95 -12.61 0.04
C GLU A 29 4.70 -12.28 1.32
N LEU A 30 4.02 -11.82 2.38
CA LEU A 30 4.64 -11.53 3.68
C LEU A 30 5.26 -12.77 4.35
N ILE A 31 4.53 -13.89 4.34
CA ILE A 31 5.01 -15.16 4.89
C ILE A 31 6.22 -15.63 4.08
N SER A 32 6.09 -15.70 2.76
CA SER A 32 7.18 -16.17 1.89
C SER A 32 8.43 -15.30 1.98
N PHE A 33 8.26 -13.99 2.14
CA PHE A 33 9.37 -13.08 2.39
C PHE A 33 10.06 -13.37 3.71
N SER A 34 9.29 -13.54 4.78
CA SER A 34 9.85 -13.82 6.10
C SER A 34 10.58 -15.16 6.15
N GLU A 35 10.06 -16.20 5.49
CA GLU A 35 10.74 -17.50 5.35
C GLU A 35 12.12 -17.33 4.70
N LYS A 36 12.19 -16.57 3.60
CA LYS A 36 13.44 -16.32 2.86
C LYS A 36 14.46 -15.51 3.66
N GLU A 37 14.00 -14.53 4.44
CA GLU A 37 14.86 -13.73 5.30
C GLU A 37 15.43 -14.57 6.46
N ILE A 38 14.64 -15.48 7.04
CA ILE A 38 15.13 -16.45 8.04
C ILE A 38 16.18 -17.38 7.44
N GLU A 39 15.93 -17.97 6.28
CA GLU A 39 16.90 -18.84 5.57
C GLU A 39 18.22 -18.12 5.28
N SER A 40 18.16 -16.79 5.16
CA SER A 40 19.30 -15.93 4.82
C SER A 40 20.07 -15.42 6.04
N ASN A 41 19.71 -15.86 7.26
CA ASN A 41 20.26 -15.38 8.54
C ASN A 41 20.14 -13.85 8.71
N CYS A 42 18.92 -13.32 8.55
CA CYS A 42 18.61 -11.92 8.85
C CYS A 42 18.81 -11.56 10.35
N GLN A 43 18.83 -10.27 10.67
CA GLN A 43 19.01 -9.78 12.05
C GLN A 43 17.70 -9.61 12.83
N ASP A 44 16.55 -9.45 12.15
CA ASP A 44 15.24 -9.22 12.78
C ASP A 44 14.43 -10.51 12.89
N TYR A 45 15.05 -11.51 13.48
CA TYR A 45 14.53 -12.88 13.52
C TYR A 45 13.13 -12.97 14.14
N ASP A 46 12.90 -12.26 15.26
CA ASP A 46 11.64 -12.34 16.02
C ASP A 46 10.44 -11.84 15.19
N PHE A 47 10.59 -10.73 14.46
CA PHE A 47 9.55 -10.22 13.57
C PHE A 47 9.17 -11.26 12.50
N HIS A 48 10.19 -11.86 11.86
CA HIS A 48 9.93 -12.83 10.81
C HIS A 48 9.32 -14.12 11.35
N LEU A 49 9.71 -14.56 12.55
CA LEU A 49 9.08 -15.67 13.24
C LEU A 49 7.60 -15.38 13.56
N ASP A 50 7.30 -14.18 14.06
CA ASP A 50 5.92 -13.78 14.37
C ASP A 50 5.06 -13.84 13.10
N ILE A 51 5.55 -13.35 11.97
CA ILE A 51 4.84 -13.41 10.68
C ILE A 51 4.64 -14.86 10.20
N ILE A 52 5.68 -15.71 10.26
CA ILE A 52 5.61 -17.11 9.82
C ILE A 52 4.72 -17.95 10.74
N SER A 53 4.59 -17.57 12.01
CA SER A 53 3.71 -18.24 12.96
C SER A 53 2.22 -18.12 12.57
N LEU A 54 1.88 -17.13 11.72
CA LEU A 54 0.55 -16.95 11.18
C LEU A 54 0.35 -17.80 9.91
N SER A 55 -0.83 -18.39 9.78
CA SER A 55 -1.25 -19.06 8.55
C SER A 55 -1.82 -18.06 7.53
N LYS A 56 -1.88 -18.45 6.25
CA LYS A 56 -2.56 -17.68 5.19
C LYS A 56 -4.05 -17.43 5.49
N ASP A 57 -4.68 -18.36 6.20
CA ASP A 57 -6.08 -18.26 6.64
C ASP A 57 -6.26 -17.40 7.90
N SER A 58 -5.17 -16.97 8.56
CA SER A 58 -5.23 -16.12 9.75
C SER A 58 -5.84 -14.77 9.42
N ASP A 59 -6.57 -14.18 10.37
CA ASP A 59 -7.16 -12.85 10.19
C ASP A 59 -6.07 -11.81 9.86
N SER A 60 -6.36 -10.94 8.89
CA SER A 60 -5.47 -9.82 8.52
C SER A 60 -5.16 -8.91 9.71
N ILE A 61 -6.06 -8.81 10.70
CA ILE A 61 -5.82 -8.04 11.93
C ILE A 61 -4.55 -8.50 12.65
N LYS A 62 -4.27 -9.81 12.68
CA LYS A 62 -3.08 -10.35 13.38
C LYS A 62 -1.77 -9.90 12.74
N PHE A 63 -1.74 -9.82 11.40
CA PHE A 63 -0.58 -9.28 10.70
C PHE A 63 -0.38 -7.79 11.03
N ILE A 64 -1.47 -7.01 11.06
CA ILE A 64 -1.44 -5.59 11.41
C ILE A 64 -0.95 -5.38 12.85
N GLU A 65 -1.36 -6.24 13.79
CA GLU A 65 -0.89 -6.20 15.18
C GLU A 65 0.63 -6.38 15.30
N ILE A 66 1.22 -7.30 14.54
CA ILE A 66 2.69 -7.47 14.48
C ILE A 66 3.35 -6.16 14.03
N PHE A 67 2.83 -5.54 12.96
CA PHE A 67 3.37 -4.26 12.48
C PHE A 67 3.16 -3.09 13.46
N ASN A 68 2.07 -3.09 14.22
CA ASN A 68 1.79 -2.05 15.23
C ASN A 68 2.81 -2.04 16.37
N GLY A 69 3.56 -3.13 16.59
CA GLY A 69 4.70 -3.15 17.50
C GLY A 69 5.83 -2.18 17.11
N PHE A 70 5.85 -1.72 15.85
CA PHE A 70 6.87 -0.84 15.28
C PHE A 70 6.31 0.55 14.93
N ASN A 71 5.36 1.04 15.74
CA ASN A 71 4.57 2.23 15.45
C ASN A 71 5.43 3.45 15.08
N SER A 72 5.20 4.00 13.89
CA SER A 72 5.87 5.20 13.41
C SER A 72 4.93 6.07 12.59
N ALA A 73 5.23 7.37 12.55
CA ALA A 73 4.49 8.28 11.70
C ALA A 73 4.77 7.94 10.22
N VAL A 74 3.74 8.03 9.39
CA VAL A 74 3.95 8.00 7.93
C VAL A 74 4.86 9.17 7.58
N GLU A 75 5.85 8.95 6.73
CA GLU A 75 6.78 9.99 6.28
C GLU A 75 6.57 10.32 4.79
N LYS A 76 6.97 11.52 4.38
CA LYS A 76 6.84 11.98 2.99
C LYS A 76 7.61 11.07 2.00
N GLU A 77 8.72 10.48 2.42
CA GLU A 77 9.46 9.52 1.59
C GLU A 77 8.62 8.28 1.26
N MET A 78 7.82 7.79 2.23
CA MET A 78 6.94 6.65 2.03
C MET A 78 5.87 6.96 0.97
N PHE A 79 5.31 8.19 0.99
CA PHE A 79 4.37 8.64 -0.02
C PHE A 79 4.93 8.49 -1.43
N PHE A 80 6.14 8.99 -1.69
CA PHE A 80 6.75 8.92 -3.02
C PHE A 80 7.01 7.49 -3.52
N LYS A 81 7.22 6.54 -2.59
CA LYS A 81 7.40 5.13 -2.92
C LYS A 81 6.06 4.40 -3.13
N VAL A 82 5.04 4.67 -2.30
CA VAL A 82 3.74 3.99 -2.40
C VAL A 82 2.86 4.57 -3.51
N HIS A 83 2.79 5.90 -3.63
CA HIS A 83 1.85 6.61 -4.50
C HIS A 83 1.82 6.07 -5.94
N PRO A 84 2.92 6.04 -6.70
CA PRO A 84 2.86 5.60 -8.10
C PRO A 84 2.46 4.11 -8.24
N VAL A 85 2.83 3.27 -7.27
CA VAL A 85 2.46 1.86 -7.30
C VAL A 85 0.99 1.66 -6.96
N PHE A 86 0.47 2.42 -6.00
CA PHE A 86 -0.95 2.46 -5.67
C PHE A 86 -1.78 2.90 -6.89
N ILE A 87 -1.36 3.96 -7.59
CA ILE A 87 -2.02 4.42 -8.83
C ILE A 87 -2.07 3.30 -9.88
N ASN A 88 -0.95 2.60 -10.12
CA ASN A 88 -0.91 1.50 -11.09
C ASN A 88 -1.77 0.31 -10.65
N PHE A 89 -1.81 0.00 -9.34
CA PHE A 89 -2.65 -1.06 -8.79
C PHE A 89 -4.14 -0.73 -8.94
N ILE A 90 -4.54 0.45 -8.49
CA ILE A 90 -5.94 0.87 -8.49
C ILE A 90 -6.50 0.95 -9.91
N PHE A 91 -5.67 1.32 -10.90
CA PHE A 91 -6.05 1.35 -12.31
C PHE A 91 -6.35 -0.06 -12.89
N ARG A 92 -5.76 -1.11 -12.32
CA ARG A 92 -5.97 -2.51 -12.76
C ARG A 92 -7.09 -3.22 -12.01
N GLU A 93 -7.47 -2.73 -10.84
CA GLU A 93 -8.58 -3.27 -10.06
C GLU A 93 -9.90 -3.04 -10.82
N ARG A 94 -10.62 -4.14 -11.09
CA ARG A 94 -11.88 -4.12 -11.85
C ARG A 94 -13.10 -4.08 -10.96
N ASP A 95 -12.95 -4.49 -9.70
CA ASP A 95 -14.02 -4.42 -8.71
C ASP A 95 -14.13 -3.00 -8.16
N TRP A 96 -15.18 -2.30 -8.59
CA TRP A 96 -15.45 -0.92 -8.20
C TRP A 96 -15.52 -0.73 -6.67
N PHE A 97 -16.19 -1.62 -5.94
CA PHE A 97 -16.33 -1.48 -4.48
C PHE A 97 -14.99 -1.66 -3.77
N LYS A 98 -14.16 -2.59 -4.23
CA LYS A 98 -12.78 -2.72 -3.72
C LYS A 98 -11.96 -1.48 -4.04
N GLN A 99 -12.07 -0.97 -5.26
CA GLN A 99 -11.38 0.23 -5.71
C GLN A 99 -11.69 1.44 -4.81
N VAL A 100 -12.97 1.69 -4.55
CA VAL A 100 -13.42 2.77 -3.64
C VAL A 100 -12.81 2.62 -2.25
N ASN A 101 -12.92 1.44 -1.64
CA ASN A 101 -12.39 1.21 -0.29
C ASN A 101 -10.87 1.44 -0.20
N LEU A 102 -10.14 1.03 -1.23
CA LEU A 102 -8.69 1.23 -1.32
C LEU A 102 -8.32 2.71 -1.45
N ILE A 103 -9.05 3.45 -2.30
CA ILE A 103 -8.86 4.90 -2.47
C ILE A 103 -9.08 5.64 -1.14
N LEU A 104 -10.14 5.29 -0.41
CA LEU A 104 -10.45 5.92 0.87
C LEU A 104 -9.36 5.65 1.92
N ARG A 105 -8.87 4.41 2.00
CA ARG A 105 -7.75 4.06 2.89
C ARG A 105 -6.48 4.78 2.50
N TYR A 106 -6.17 4.83 1.20
CA TYR A 106 -5.00 5.52 0.67
C TYR A 106 -5.01 7.01 1.03
N TYR A 107 -6.16 7.68 0.83
CA TYR A 107 -6.31 9.09 1.20
C TYR A 107 -6.09 9.33 2.69
N ASN A 108 -6.58 8.44 3.56
CA ASN A 108 -6.36 8.55 5.00
C ASN A 108 -4.87 8.47 5.39
N PHE A 109 -4.08 7.66 4.68
CA PHE A 109 -2.64 7.58 4.92
C PHE A 109 -1.87 8.79 4.41
N PHE A 110 -2.24 9.30 3.23
CA PHE A 110 -1.34 10.16 2.46
C PHE A 110 -1.87 11.56 2.14
N SER A 111 -3.08 11.91 2.57
CA SER A 111 -3.68 13.22 2.28
C SER A 111 -2.81 14.43 2.64
N LEU A 112 -1.98 14.32 3.67
CA LEU A 112 -1.04 15.37 4.09
C LEU A 112 0.15 15.59 3.14
N TYR A 113 0.40 14.66 2.21
CA TYR A 113 1.52 14.69 1.28
C TYR A 113 1.13 14.95 -0.17
N LEU A 114 -0.18 14.98 -0.46
CA LEU A 114 -0.71 15.38 -1.76
C LEU A 114 -0.42 16.87 -1.97
N ASP A 115 -0.07 17.24 -3.20
CA ASP A 115 -0.02 18.65 -3.56
C ASP A 115 -1.44 19.24 -3.64
N GLU A 116 -1.57 20.54 -3.87
CA GLU A 116 -2.87 21.22 -3.88
C GLU A 116 -3.82 20.65 -4.95
N THR A 117 -3.30 20.33 -6.14
CA THR A 117 -4.11 19.85 -7.26
C THR A 117 -4.55 18.40 -7.02
N ASP A 118 -3.64 17.56 -6.56
CA ASP A 118 -3.93 16.19 -6.17
C ASP A 118 -4.91 16.18 -5.00
N TYR A 119 -4.66 16.96 -3.96
CA TYR A 119 -5.51 17.02 -2.79
C TYR A 119 -6.96 17.35 -3.16
N GLU A 120 -7.18 18.35 -4.03
CA GLU A 120 -8.52 18.69 -4.51
C GLU A 120 -9.18 17.51 -5.21
N PHE A 121 -8.46 16.85 -6.14
CA PHE A 121 -8.96 15.67 -6.83
C PHE A 121 -9.34 14.54 -5.84
N TRP A 122 -8.42 14.16 -4.95
CA TRP A 122 -8.63 13.06 -4.01
C TRP A 122 -9.70 13.39 -2.96
N SER A 123 -9.79 14.64 -2.51
CA SER A 123 -10.84 15.10 -1.59
C SER A 123 -12.21 15.03 -2.26
N ARG A 124 -12.34 15.56 -3.48
CA ARG A 124 -13.57 15.47 -4.26
C ARG A 124 -13.98 14.01 -4.48
N LEU A 125 -13.03 13.16 -4.83
CA LEU A 125 -13.24 11.73 -5.05
C LEU A 125 -13.77 11.02 -3.79
N LYS A 126 -13.20 11.33 -2.61
CA LYS A 126 -13.68 10.83 -1.32
C LYS A 126 -15.12 11.27 -1.03
N ASP A 127 -15.41 12.55 -1.23
CA ASP A 127 -16.74 13.12 -0.98
C ASP A 127 -17.77 12.53 -1.95
N ASP A 128 -17.38 12.36 -3.22
CA ASP A 128 -18.20 11.77 -4.28
C ASP A 128 -18.70 10.37 -3.90
N PHE A 129 -17.81 9.53 -3.34
CA PHE A 129 -18.20 8.20 -2.87
C PHE A 129 -19.22 8.24 -1.74
N SER A 130 -19.09 9.20 -0.83
CA SER A 130 -20.05 9.38 0.28
C SER A 130 -21.40 9.86 -0.26
N LEU A 131 -21.40 10.84 -1.16
CA LEU A 131 -22.60 11.42 -1.76
C LEU A 131 -23.38 10.40 -2.62
N ARG A 132 -22.68 9.56 -3.40
CA ARG A 132 -23.33 8.49 -4.19
C ARG A 132 -24.01 7.46 -3.32
N ARG A 133 -23.41 7.10 -2.19
CA ARG A 133 -24.03 6.18 -1.22
C ARG A 133 -25.35 6.75 -0.70
N ASP A 134 -25.44 8.07 -0.57
CA ASP A 134 -26.61 8.79 -0.08
C ASP A 134 -27.60 9.16 -1.21
N GLY A 135 -27.36 8.72 -2.44
CA GLY A 135 -28.28 8.86 -3.59
C GLY A 135 -28.19 10.19 -4.34
N PHE A 136 -27.14 10.99 -4.11
CA PHE A 136 -26.96 12.26 -4.81
C PHE A 136 -26.56 12.08 -6.28
N VAL A 137 -26.95 13.07 -7.10
CA VAL A 137 -26.61 13.21 -8.52
C VAL A 137 -25.76 14.48 -8.74
N GLY A 138 -25.02 14.58 -9.85
CA GLY A 138 -24.07 15.69 -10.09
C GLY A 138 -22.67 15.44 -9.56
N CYS A 139 -22.37 14.17 -9.28
CA CYS A 139 -21.09 13.63 -8.87
C CYS A 139 -20.05 13.67 -10.01
N MET A 140 -18.76 13.46 -9.70
CA MET A 140 -17.67 13.35 -10.67
C MET A 140 -18.01 12.37 -11.81
N GLU A 141 -17.50 12.59 -13.01
CA GLU A 141 -17.64 11.69 -14.14
C GLU A 141 -16.72 10.48 -13.98
N MET A 142 -17.05 9.60 -13.05
CA MET A 142 -16.30 8.36 -12.79
C MET A 142 -16.71 7.26 -13.79
N PRO A 143 -15.76 6.47 -14.34
CA PRO A 143 -14.32 6.46 -14.03
C PRO A 143 -13.49 7.43 -14.88
N THR A 144 -14.08 8.22 -15.78
CA THR A 144 -13.38 9.07 -16.76
C THR A 144 -12.44 10.09 -16.12
N GLU A 145 -12.90 10.86 -15.13
CA GLU A 145 -12.06 11.84 -14.43
C GLU A 145 -10.86 11.17 -13.72
N MET A 146 -11.10 10.02 -13.10
CA MET A 146 -10.07 9.23 -12.44
C MET A 146 -9.03 8.67 -13.41
N ILE A 147 -9.48 8.13 -14.54
CA ILE A 147 -8.60 7.67 -15.61
C ILE A 147 -7.78 8.85 -16.15
N SER A 148 -8.40 10.00 -16.37
CA SER A 148 -7.72 11.20 -16.84
C SER A 148 -6.63 11.68 -15.88
N HIS A 149 -6.94 11.72 -14.58
CA HIS A 149 -6.00 12.11 -13.54
C HIS A 149 -4.85 11.10 -13.43
N PHE A 150 -5.14 9.80 -13.30
CA PHE A 150 -4.09 8.77 -13.15
C PHE A 150 -3.23 8.58 -14.39
N ASN A 151 -3.77 8.80 -15.60
CA ASN A 151 -2.95 8.73 -16.82
C ASN A 151 -1.85 9.81 -16.86
N LYS A 152 -2.03 10.95 -16.17
CA LYS A 152 -0.98 11.96 -16.02
C LYS A 152 0.15 11.47 -15.10
N GLU A 153 -0.20 10.69 -14.07
CA GLU A 153 0.74 10.11 -13.12
C GLU A 153 1.46 8.85 -13.66
N LEU A 154 0.90 8.19 -14.67
CA LEU A 154 1.40 6.91 -15.22
C LEU A 154 2.55 7.03 -16.24
N GLU A 155 3.23 8.19 -16.34
CA GLU A 155 4.38 8.36 -17.24
C GLU A 155 5.55 7.40 -16.93
N LYS A 156 5.63 6.87 -15.70
CA LYS A 156 6.61 5.87 -15.30
C LYS A 156 5.96 4.49 -15.19
N LYS A 157 6.16 3.65 -16.22
CA LYS A 157 5.71 2.25 -16.17
C LYS A 157 6.54 1.47 -15.13
N PHE A 158 5.89 1.06 -14.04
CA PHE A 158 6.47 0.08 -13.11
C PHE A 158 6.25 -1.34 -13.66
N SER A 159 7.36 -2.07 -13.86
CA SER A 159 7.33 -3.52 -14.15
C SER A 159 7.45 -4.30 -12.84
N GLY A 160 6.75 -5.45 -12.71
CA GLY A 160 6.77 -6.29 -11.50
C GLY A 160 5.57 -6.07 -10.56
N THR A 161 5.47 -6.87 -9.50
CA THR A 161 4.43 -6.72 -8.45
C THR A 161 4.75 -5.56 -7.50
N PHE A 162 3.77 -5.08 -6.71
CA PHE A 162 4.05 -4.08 -5.66
C PHE A 162 5.13 -4.59 -4.72
N PHE A 163 5.03 -5.86 -4.33
CA PHE A 163 6.00 -6.50 -3.46
C PHE A 163 7.40 -6.54 -4.05
N GLU A 164 7.56 -6.88 -5.34
CA GLU A 164 8.87 -6.87 -6.02
C GLU A 164 9.48 -5.47 -6.07
N ASN A 165 8.68 -4.46 -6.39
CA ASN A 165 9.11 -3.06 -6.41
C ASN A 165 9.48 -2.57 -5.01
N LEU A 166 8.69 -2.96 -4.00
CA LEU A 166 8.93 -2.69 -2.58
C LEU A 166 10.25 -3.31 -2.10
N ILE A 167 10.48 -4.59 -2.37
CA ILE A 167 11.73 -5.28 -2.02
C ILE A 167 12.92 -4.62 -2.72
N THR A 168 12.78 -4.21 -3.98
CA THR A 168 13.84 -3.50 -4.71
C THR A 168 14.18 -2.16 -4.03
N CYS A 169 13.18 -1.41 -3.57
CA CYS A 169 13.39 -0.15 -2.85
C CYS A 169 14.06 -0.34 -1.47
N LEU A 170 13.84 -1.48 -0.80
CA LEU A 170 14.47 -1.80 0.50
C LEU A 170 15.94 -2.24 0.37
N GLN A 171 16.34 -2.70 -0.82
CA GLN A 171 17.69 -3.21 -1.11
C GLN A 171 18.70 -2.13 -1.52
N GLN A 172 18.23 -0.91 -1.84
CA GLN A 172 19.06 0.26 -2.16
C GLN A 172 19.52 0.99 -0.90
#